data_AF-A0A218WNP5-F1
#
_entry.id   AF-A0A218WNP5-F1
#
_cell.length_a   1.000
_cell.length_b   1.000
_cell.length_c   1.000
_cell.angle_alpha   90.00
_cell.angle_beta   90.00
_cell.angle_gamma   90.00
#
_symmetry.space_group_name_H-M   'P 1'
#
loop_
_entity.id
_entity.type
_entity.pdbx_description
1 polymer ?
#
loop_
_entity_poly.entity_id
_entity_poly.type
_entity_poly.pdbx_seq_one_letter_code
_entity_poly.pdbx_strand_id
1 'polypeptide(L)'
;MIISSPPVPIFVAVLVTLQVVIAIAHAIPANCSRTCSGHDGRPSPSIQYPFGFSPGCPIQLNCTPDGNASIGGFPVLAITSDTITVTIVAQCDRPISIVQRLYGPHFAPTSKNAILLNNCSSRSSVACPLPSAMARTHFESICAGGTNSSMSCYSEQGRNSTAEFIDLKGLRGLKCQYLLSGILAESISNDSMSLDVQMIQLGWWLDGDCKCDKKAACRNISAPDKRRGFRCRCRDGYVGDGFADGIGCHKGKLELIINFFINDSL
;
A
#
# COMPACT_ATOMS: atom_id res chain seq x y z
N MET A 1 45.21 -44.39 31.63
CA MET A 1 44.55 -43.31 30.89
C MET A 1 43.65 -42.58 31.88
N ILE A 2 44.14 -41.48 32.46
CA ILE A 2 43.42 -40.72 33.50
C ILE A 2 42.65 -39.62 32.79
N ILE A 3 41.32 -39.70 32.83
CA ILE A 3 40.44 -38.66 32.30
C ILE A 3 40.18 -37.68 33.46
N SER A 4 40.91 -36.57 33.48
CA SER A 4 40.66 -35.49 34.45
C SER A 4 39.37 -34.76 34.08
N SER A 5 38.38 -34.79 34.95
CA SER A 5 37.17 -33.98 34.81
C SER A 5 37.52 -32.49 35.05
N PRO A 6 37.05 -31.55 34.22
CA PRO A 6 37.34 -30.14 34.41
C PRO A 6 36.64 -29.59 35.66
N PRO A 7 37.22 -28.60 36.35
CA PRO A 7 36.64 -28.04 37.56
C PRO A 7 35.34 -27.29 37.24
N VAL A 8 34.27 -27.69 37.93
CA VAL A 8 32.89 -27.14 37.92
C VAL A 8 32.80 -25.60 37.80
N PRO A 9 33.63 -24.76 38.46
CA PRO A 9 33.52 -23.30 38.31
C PRO A 9 33.84 -22.76 36.91
N ILE A 10 34.69 -23.45 36.13
CA ILE A 10 35.02 -23.03 34.75
C ILE A 10 33.81 -23.24 33.83
N PHE A 11 33.08 -24.34 34.02
CA PHE A 11 31.89 -24.66 33.24
C PHE A 11 30.77 -23.63 33.44
N VAL A 12 30.55 -23.19 34.68
CA VAL A 12 29.52 -22.19 35.01
C VAL A 12 29.87 -20.82 34.41
N ALA A 13 31.14 -20.41 34.47
CA ALA A 13 31.59 -19.14 33.87
C ALA A 13 31.43 -19.13 32.34
N VAL A 14 31.71 -20.25 31.67
CA VAL A 14 31.53 -20.40 30.21
C VAL A 14 30.05 -20.39 29.82
N LEU A 15 29.16 -20.99 30.61
CA LEU A 15 27.72 -20.95 30.36
C LEU A 15 27.15 -19.53 30.52
N VAL A 16 27.60 -18.78 31.53
CA VAL A 16 27.13 -17.40 31.76
C VAL A 16 27.62 -16.46 30.66
N THR A 17 28.87 -16.58 30.19
CA THR A 17 29.34 -15.78 29.05
C THR A 17 28.63 -16.14 27.75
N LEU A 18 28.31 -17.42 27.52
CA LEU A 18 27.55 -17.86 26.36
C LEU A 18 26.12 -17.30 26.34
N GLN A 19 25.46 -17.23 27.50
CA GLN A 19 24.12 -16.62 27.65
C GLN A 19 24.16 -15.10 27.38
N VAL A 20 25.22 -14.40 27.82
CA VAL A 20 25.39 -12.96 27.56
C VAL A 20 25.68 -12.67 26.09
N VAL A 21 26.41 -13.54 25.37
CA VAL A 21 26.63 -13.38 23.92
C VAL A 21 25.35 -13.61 23.12
N ILE A 22 24.48 -14.54 23.53
CA ILE A 22 23.17 -14.77 22.88
C ILE A 22 22.23 -13.57 23.07
N ALA A 23 22.35 -12.82 24.16
CA ALA A 23 21.55 -11.62 24.42
C ALA A 23 21.98 -10.37 23.62
N ILE A 24 23.11 -10.40 22.90
CA ILE A 24 23.59 -9.29 22.05
C ILE A 24 23.24 -9.51 20.56
N ALA A 25 22.60 -10.63 20.21
CA ALA A 25 21.93 -10.79 18.93
C ALA A 25 20.61 -9.98 18.88
N HIS A 26 20.70 -8.67 19.16
CA HIS A 26 19.64 -7.74 18.82
C HIS A 26 19.51 -7.71 17.29
N ALA A 27 18.30 -8.04 16.83
CA ALA A 27 17.92 -8.19 15.44
C ALA A 27 18.57 -7.17 14.50
N ILE A 28 19.42 -7.66 13.59
CA ILE A 28 19.82 -6.90 12.40
C ILE A 28 18.62 -6.95 11.44
N PRO A 29 17.95 -5.83 11.10
CA PRO A 29 16.97 -5.84 10.02
C PRO A 29 17.73 -5.74 8.68
N ALA A 30 18.50 -6.76 8.31
CA ALA A 30 19.41 -6.67 7.15
C ALA A 30 18.87 -7.21 5.83
N ASN A 31 17.71 -7.88 5.80
CA ASN A 31 17.26 -8.57 4.58
C ASN A 31 15.96 -7.98 4.02
N CYS A 32 15.89 -6.65 3.86
CA CYS A 32 14.86 -6.04 3.01
C CYS A 32 15.41 -5.81 1.59
N SER A 33 15.01 -6.68 0.65
CA SER A 33 15.35 -6.50 -0.78
C SER A 33 14.50 -5.38 -1.36
N ARG A 34 15.16 -4.37 -1.91
CA ARG A 34 14.49 -3.21 -2.54
C ARG A 34 14.29 -3.35 -4.04
N THR A 35 14.92 -4.35 -4.62
CA THR A 35 14.78 -4.72 -6.03
C THR A 35 14.14 -6.09 -6.13
N CYS A 36 13.56 -6.36 -7.29
CA CYS A 36 13.19 -7.70 -7.66
C CYS A 36 13.46 -7.93 -9.15
N SER A 37 13.61 -9.18 -9.57
CA SER A 37 13.90 -9.53 -10.96
C SER A 37 12.82 -10.46 -11.48
N GLY A 38 12.38 -10.23 -12.72
CA GLY A 38 11.49 -11.12 -13.43
C GLY A 38 12.20 -12.38 -13.94
N HIS A 39 11.46 -13.21 -14.68
CA HIS A 39 12.01 -14.39 -15.36
C HIS A 39 13.08 -14.05 -16.41
N ASP A 40 13.06 -12.83 -16.94
CA ASP A 40 14.08 -12.30 -17.86
C ASP A 40 15.40 -11.92 -17.15
N GLY A 41 15.44 -12.01 -15.82
CA GLY A 41 16.60 -11.71 -15.00
C GLY A 41 16.92 -10.21 -14.87
N ARG A 42 16.14 -9.32 -15.51
CA ARG A 42 16.37 -7.87 -15.39
C ARG A 42 15.88 -7.37 -14.03
N PRO A 43 16.71 -6.65 -13.27
CA PRO A 43 16.28 -6.08 -12.01
C PRO A 43 15.36 -4.88 -12.27
N SER A 44 14.28 -4.80 -11.49
CA SER A 44 13.43 -3.61 -11.39
C SER A 44 14.22 -2.42 -10.84
N PRO A 45 13.77 -1.18 -11.10
CA PRO A 45 14.23 -0.04 -10.32
C PRO A 45 14.11 -0.31 -8.82
N SER A 46 15.10 0.15 -8.06
CA SER A 46 15.12 0.00 -6.61
C SER A 46 14.05 0.88 -5.97
N ILE A 47 13.24 0.29 -5.09
CA ILE A 47 12.20 1.01 -4.35
C ILE A 47 12.78 1.55 -3.03
N GLN A 48 12.30 2.71 -2.58
CA GLN A 48 12.77 3.34 -1.36
C GLN A 48 12.16 2.73 -0.09
N TYR A 49 12.80 2.99 1.06
CA TYR A 49 12.21 2.69 2.37
C TYR A 49 10.84 3.40 2.50
N PRO A 50 9.81 2.74 3.07
CA PRO A 50 9.80 1.43 3.75
C PRO A 50 9.48 0.21 2.87
N PHE A 51 9.35 0.34 1.55
CA PHE A 51 8.85 -0.71 0.65
C PHE A 51 9.90 -1.67 0.10
N GLY A 52 9.64 -2.97 0.09
CA GLY A 52 10.50 -3.91 -0.62
C GLY A 52 9.89 -5.30 -0.74
N PHE A 53 10.65 -6.27 -1.24
CA PHE A 53 10.13 -7.53 -1.77
C PHE A 53 10.37 -8.77 -0.90
N SER A 54 11.03 -8.60 0.24
CA SER A 54 11.34 -9.70 1.16
C SER A 54 10.66 -9.51 2.52
N PRO A 55 10.50 -10.60 3.32
CA PRO A 55 9.81 -10.54 4.60
C PRO A 55 10.39 -9.57 5.64
N GLY A 56 11.64 -9.14 5.48
CA GLY A 56 12.27 -8.15 6.35
C GLY A 56 11.87 -6.70 6.06
N CYS A 57 11.10 -6.45 5.01
CA CYS A 57 10.66 -5.10 4.65
C CYS A 57 9.46 -4.67 5.50
N PRO A 58 9.47 -3.45 6.08
CA PRO A 58 8.33 -2.97 6.87
C PRO A 58 7.02 -2.97 6.07
N ILE A 59 7.07 -2.64 4.78
CA ILE A 59 5.96 -2.85 3.86
C ILE A 59 6.42 -3.78 2.74
N GLN A 60 6.01 -5.03 2.83
CA GLN A 60 6.34 -6.04 1.83
C GLN A 60 5.41 -5.94 0.61
N LEU A 61 6.03 -5.84 -0.55
CA LEU A 61 5.46 -5.99 -1.89
C LEU A 61 5.77 -7.40 -2.42
N ASN A 62 4.96 -7.85 -3.36
CA ASN A 62 5.21 -9.07 -4.11
C ASN A 62 5.83 -8.74 -5.46
N CYS A 63 6.84 -9.51 -5.86
CA CYS A 63 7.37 -9.43 -7.22
C CYS A 63 6.58 -10.35 -8.14
N THR A 64 6.12 -9.84 -9.28
CA THR A 64 5.48 -10.64 -10.33
C THR A 64 6.54 -11.36 -11.17
N PRO A 65 6.15 -12.39 -11.95
CA PRO A 65 7.05 -13.04 -12.90
C PRO A 65 7.70 -12.09 -13.92
N ASP A 66 7.04 -10.97 -14.21
CA ASP A 66 7.54 -9.93 -15.12
C ASP A 66 8.47 -8.91 -14.44
N GLY A 67 8.79 -9.10 -13.15
CA GLY A 67 9.63 -8.17 -12.39
C GLY A 67 8.89 -6.93 -11.90
N ASN A 68 7.55 -6.92 -11.95
CA ASN A 68 6.74 -5.79 -11.50
C ASN A 68 6.34 -5.94 -10.04
N ALA A 69 6.07 -4.80 -9.39
CA ALA A 69 5.56 -4.79 -8.02
C ALA A 69 4.04 -5.05 -7.99
N SER A 70 3.60 -5.79 -6.98
CA SER A 70 2.19 -5.99 -6.67
C SER A 70 1.96 -5.98 -5.16
N ILE A 71 0.77 -5.57 -4.74
CA ILE A 71 0.37 -5.55 -3.33
C ILE A 71 -1.09 -5.98 -3.20
N GLY A 72 -1.39 -6.86 -2.24
CA GLY A 72 -2.74 -7.43 -2.12
C GLY A 72 -3.20 -8.24 -3.34
N GLY A 73 -2.26 -8.67 -4.21
CA GLY A 73 -2.56 -9.33 -5.49
C GLY A 73 -2.96 -8.39 -6.62
N PHE A 74 -2.72 -7.08 -6.47
CA PHE A 74 -2.97 -6.07 -7.50
C PHE A 74 -1.64 -5.44 -7.97
N PRO A 75 -1.44 -5.23 -9.29
CA PRO A 75 -0.25 -4.56 -9.80
C PRO A 75 -0.13 -3.15 -9.23
N VAL A 76 1.08 -2.77 -8.81
CA VAL A 76 1.40 -1.40 -8.41
C VAL A 76 1.74 -0.59 -9.66
N LEU A 77 1.04 0.53 -9.84
CA LEU A 77 1.29 1.49 -10.90
C LEU A 77 2.32 2.55 -10.47
N ALA A 78 2.20 3.05 -9.24
CA ALA A 78 3.09 4.08 -8.71
C ALA A 78 3.18 4.02 -7.18
N ILE A 79 4.32 4.45 -6.64
CA ILE A 79 4.53 4.66 -5.20
C ILE A 79 5.03 6.09 -5.02
N THR A 80 4.33 6.87 -4.21
CA THR A 80 4.75 8.23 -3.83
C THR A 80 5.14 8.25 -2.36
N SER A 81 5.52 9.44 -1.87
CA SER A 81 5.75 9.66 -0.45
C SER A 81 4.53 9.35 0.42
N ASP A 82 3.32 9.31 -0.14
CA ASP A 82 2.07 9.26 0.61
C ASP A 82 1.02 8.26 0.10
N THR A 83 1.19 7.68 -1.08
CA THR A 83 0.24 6.73 -1.64
C THR A 83 0.93 5.62 -2.41
N ILE A 84 0.21 4.51 -2.57
CA ILE A 84 0.50 3.45 -3.52
C ILE A 84 -0.70 3.40 -4.46
N THR A 85 -0.50 3.62 -5.75
CA THR A 85 -1.57 3.46 -6.73
C THR A 85 -1.52 2.05 -7.28
N VAL A 86 -2.62 1.32 -7.21
CA VAL A 86 -2.76 -0.04 -7.75
C VAL A 86 -3.79 -0.10 -8.86
N THR A 87 -3.57 -0.98 -9.84
CA THR A 87 -4.51 -1.20 -10.94
C THR A 87 -5.54 -2.25 -10.54
N ILE A 88 -6.82 -1.90 -10.69
CA ILE A 88 -7.98 -2.77 -10.47
C ILE A 88 -8.83 -2.77 -11.72
N VAL A 89 -8.44 -3.62 -12.68
CA VAL A 89 -9.18 -3.81 -13.94
C VAL A 89 -10.64 -4.14 -13.69
N ALA A 90 -11.51 -3.64 -14.55
CA ALA A 90 -12.95 -3.88 -14.48
C ALA A 90 -13.26 -5.38 -14.63
N GLN A 91 -13.94 -5.96 -13.65
CA GLN A 91 -14.38 -7.36 -13.66
C GLN A 91 -15.74 -7.48 -12.99
N CYS A 92 -16.73 -8.00 -13.70
CA CYS A 92 -18.14 -7.95 -13.28
C CYS A 92 -18.49 -8.99 -12.21
N ASP A 93 -17.73 -10.07 -12.16
CA ASP A 93 -17.92 -11.27 -11.34
C ASP A 93 -16.85 -11.45 -10.26
N ARG A 94 -15.94 -10.46 -10.10
CA ARG A 94 -14.90 -10.51 -9.07
C ARG A 94 -15.55 -10.49 -7.67
N PRO A 95 -15.36 -11.53 -6.84
CA PRO A 95 -16.01 -11.61 -5.53
C PRO A 95 -15.66 -10.42 -4.63
N ILE A 96 -16.65 -9.87 -3.93
CA ILE A 96 -16.44 -8.74 -3.03
C ILE A 96 -15.42 -9.02 -1.91
N SER A 97 -15.26 -10.28 -1.51
CA SER A 97 -14.31 -10.71 -0.47
C SER A 97 -12.87 -10.32 -0.80
N ILE A 98 -12.53 -10.20 -2.08
CA ILE A 98 -11.22 -9.77 -2.57
C ILE A 98 -10.85 -8.37 -2.08
N VAL A 99 -11.83 -7.51 -1.77
CA VAL A 99 -11.58 -6.16 -1.24
C VAL A 99 -10.75 -6.19 0.05
N GLN A 100 -10.84 -7.27 0.84
CA GLN A 100 -10.06 -7.47 2.06
C GLN A 100 -8.55 -7.42 1.80
N ARG A 101 -8.09 -7.85 0.61
CA ARG A 101 -6.67 -7.85 0.26
C ARG A 101 -6.08 -6.45 0.09
N LEU A 102 -6.95 -5.45 -0.07
CA LEU A 102 -6.54 -4.03 -0.09
C LEU A 102 -6.35 -3.45 1.32
N TYR A 103 -6.70 -4.20 2.37
CA TYR A 103 -6.52 -3.82 3.77
C TYR A 103 -5.43 -4.68 4.40
N GLY A 104 -4.19 -4.25 4.24
CA GLY A 104 -3.04 -4.89 4.84
C GLY A 104 -2.72 -4.35 6.24
N PRO A 105 -1.65 -4.87 6.88
CA PRO A 105 -1.22 -4.42 8.20
C PRO A 105 -0.79 -2.94 8.26
N HIS A 106 -0.32 -2.41 7.12
CA HIS A 106 0.32 -1.10 6.99
C HIS A 106 -0.20 -0.29 5.80
N PHE A 107 -1.30 -0.71 5.17
CA PHE A 107 -1.92 0.00 4.05
C PHE A 107 -3.41 -0.27 3.94
N ALA A 108 -4.16 0.70 3.41
CA ALA A 108 -5.59 0.59 3.16
C ALA A 108 -6.05 1.60 2.09
N PRO A 109 -7.21 1.39 1.43
CA PRO A 109 -7.73 2.36 0.47
C PRO A 109 -8.00 3.72 1.12
N THR A 110 -7.51 4.80 0.52
CA THR A 110 -7.77 6.16 1.00
C THR A 110 -9.23 6.54 0.81
N SER A 111 -9.72 7.47 1.62
CA SER A 111 -11.07 8.05 1.50
C SER A 111 -11.31 8.79 0.18
N LYS A 112 -10.23 9.14 -0.54
CA LYS A 112 -10.27 9.72 -1.88
C LYS A 112 -10.75 8.76 -2.96
N ASN A 113 -10.87 7.46 -2.68
CA ASN A 113 -11.39 6.51 -3.66
C ASN A 113 -12.92 6.47 -3.67
N ALA A 114 -13.45 6.05 -4.81
CA ALA A 114 -14.79 5.53 -4.96
C ALA A 114 -14.70 4.08 -5.47
N ILE A 115 -15.32 3.15 -4.74
CA ILE A 115 -15.29 1.72 -5.02
C ILE A 115 -16.53 1.35 -5.80
N LEU A 116 -16.35 0.80 -7.00
CA LEU A 116 -17.44 0.36 -7.87
C LEU A 116 -17.82 -1.08 -7.53
N LEU A 117 -19.11 -1.29 -7.34
CA LEU A 117 -19.70 -2.51 -6.81
C LEU A 117 -20.89 -2.93 -7.67
N ASN A 118 -21.25 -4.21 -7.57
CA ASN A 118 -22.41 -4.73 -8.28
C ASN A 118 -23.24 -5.68 -7.40
N ASN A 119 -24.52 -5.80 -7.74
CA ASN A 119 -25.50 -6.66 -7.08
C ASN A 119 -25.55 -6.44 -5.56
N CYS A 120 -25.84 -5.20 -5.15
CA CYS A 120 -25.96 -4.79 -3.76
C CYS A 120 -27.41 -4.84 -3.30
N SER A 121 -27.67 -5.48 -2.15
CA SER A 121 -29.02 -5.55 -1.57
C SER A 121 -29.40 -4.30 -0.77
N SER A 122 -28.42 -3.49 -0.36
CA SER A 122 -28.67 -2.23 0.36
C SER A 122 -28.27 -1.07 -0.55
N ARG A 123 -29.12 -0.03 -0.61
CA ARG A 123 -28.77 1.19 -1.34
C ARG A 123 -27.69 1.94 -0.54
N SER A 124 -26.66 2.41 -1.22
CA SER A 124 -25.76 3.40 -0.64
C SER A 124 -26.57 4.66 -0.34
N SER A 125 -26.57 5.12 0.91
CA SER A 125 -27.27 6.34 1.33
C SER A 125 -26.56 7.62 0.88
N VAL A 126 -25.37 7.49 0.28
CA VAL A 126 -24.53 8.59 -0.16
C VAL A 126 -24.49 8.55 -1.68
N ALA A 127 -24.85 9.65 -2.32
CA ALA A 127 -24.56 9.86 -3.73
C ALA A 127 -23.05 9.75 -3.89
N CYS A 128 -22.60 8.61 -4.42
CA CYS A 128 -21.26 8.54 -4.96
C CYS A 128 -21.18 9.67 -5.99
N PRO A 129 -20.11 10.48 -6.02
CA PRO A 129 -19.82 11.27 -7.20
C PRO A 129 -19.67 10.23 -8.31
N LEU A 130 -20.77 9.98 -9.04
CA LEU A 130 -20.78 8.98 -10.09
C LEU A 130 -19.74 9.46 -11.11
N PRO A 131 -18.92 8.56 -11.66
CA PRO A 131 -18.03 8.89 -12.75
C PRO A 131 -18.79 9.71 -13.81
N SER A 132 -18.06 10.57 -14.56
CA SER A 132 -18.63 11.21 -15.74
C SER A 132 -19.42 10.20 -16.56
N ALA A 133 -20.46 10.63 -17.27
CA ALA A 133 -21.30 9.73 -18.06
C ALA A 133 -20.47 8.75 -18.91
N MET A 134 -19.31 9.19 -19.43
CA MET A 134 -18.33 8.36 -20.15
C MET A 134 -17.74 7.22 -19.32
N ALA A 135 -17.25 7.47 -18.11
CA ALA A 135 -16.70 6.42 -17.25
C ALA A 135 -17.79 5.43 -16.81
N ARG A 136 -19.01 5.92 -16.55
CA ARG A 136 -20.15 5.04 -16.30
C ARG A 136 -20.46 4.15 -17.52
N THR A 137 -20.55 4.73 -18.72
CA THR A 137 -20.76 3.98 -19.97
C THR A 137 -19.63 2.98 -20.24
N HIS A 138 -18.37 3.32 -19.92
CA HIS A 138 -17.23 2.41 -20.05
C HIS A 138 -17.38 1.16 -19.18
N PHE A 139 -17.76 1.32 -17.91
CA PHE A 139 -17.98 0.19 -17.03
C PHE A 139 -19.27 -0.59 -17.34
N GLU A 140 -20.34 0.12 -17.74
CA GLU A 140 -21.58 -0.51 -18.20
C GLU A 140 -21.37 -1.32 -19.46
N SER A 141 -20.54 -0.86 -20.42
CA SER A 141 -20.23 -1.61 -21.64
C SER A 141 -19.43 -2.89 -21.34
N ILE A 142 -18.47 -2.83 -20.41
CA ILE A 142 -17.69 -4.00 -19.96
C ILE A 142 -18.59 -5.03 -19.27
N CYS A 143 -19.61 -4.59 -18.54
CA CYS A 143 -20.52 -5.45 -17.77
C CYS A 143 -21.93 -5.59 -18.35
N ALA A 144 -22.09 -5.31 -19.64
CA ALA A 144 -23.40 -5.25 -20.33
C ALA A 144 -24.15 -6.60 -20.43
N GLY A 145 -23.56 -7.71 -19.99
CA GLY A 145 -24.11 -9.06 -20.14
C GLY A 145 -25.18 -9.49 -19.12
N GLY A 146 -25.53 -8.64 -18.14
CA GLY A 146 -26.43 -9.01 -17.05
C GLY A 146 -27.67 -8.13 -16.96
N THR A 147 -28.86 -8.73 -17.05
CA THR A 147 -30.16 -8.11 -16.78
C THR A 147 -30.13 -7.26 -15.50
N ASN A 148 -30.44 -5.96 -15.60
CA ASN A 148 -30.64 -5.06 -14.45
C ASN A 148 -29.53 -5.08 -13.38
N SER A 149 -28.26 -5.16 -13.76
CA SER A 149 -27.16 -5.01 -12.80
C SER A 149 -26.93 -3.54 -12.47
N SER A 150 -27.63 -3.02 -11.46
CA SER A 150 -27.46 -1.62 -11.02
C SER A 150 -26.08 -1.47 -10.39
N MET A 151 -25.14 -0.88 -11.15
CA MET A 151 -23.84 -0.49 -10.63
C MET A 151 -24.03 0.40 -9.40
N SER A 152 -23.42 -0.01 -8.31
CA SER A 152 -23.43 0.70 -7.05
C SER A 152 -22.03 1.21 -6.74
N CYS A 153 -21.93 2.19 -5.85
CA CYS A 153 -20.64 2.73 -5.47
C CYS A 153 -20.60 3.00 -3.96
N TYR A 154 -19.41 2.85 -3.40
CA TYR A 154 -19.07 3.26 -2.04
C TYR A 154 -17.97 4.32 -2.06
N SER A 155 -18.21 5.46 -1.42
CA SER A 155 -17.18 6.49 -1.18
C SER A 155 -17.37 7.10 0.21
N GLU A 156 -16.27 7.57 0.79
CA GLU A 156 -16.31 8.40 2.00
C GLU A 156 -16.62 9.88 1.66
N GLN A 157 -16.42 10.29 0.41
CA GLN A 157 -16.75 11.63 -0.06
C GLN A 157 -18.26 11.88 0.05
N GLY A 158 -18.65 12.94 0.76
CA GLY A 158 -20.05 13.28 1.02
C GLY A 158 -20.59 12.78 2.38
N ARG A 159 -19.82 11.96 3.10
CA ARG A 159 -19.97 11.86 4.55
C ARG A 159 -19.20 13.05 5.13
N ASN A 160 -19.77 13.79 6.09
CA ASN A 160 -19.06 14.84 6.84
C ASN A 160 -17.99 14.21 7.75
N SER A 161 -17.06 13.48 7.14
CA SER A 161 -16.11 12.56 7.76
C SER A 161 -14.72 13.04 7.45
N THR A 162 -13.90 13.19 8.48
CA THR A 162 -12.46 13.46 8.35
C THR A 162 -11.66 12.16 8.20
N ALA A 163 -12.30 11.07 7.77
CA ALA A 163 -11.67 9.78 7.62
C ALA A 163 -10.60 9.83 6.52
N GLU A 164 -9.43 9.28 6.81
CA GLU A 164 -8.32 9.16 5.85
C GLU A 164 -8.45 7.92 4.96
N PHE A 165 -9.20 6.91 5.42
CA PHE A 165 -9.35 5.61 4.78
C PHE A 165 -10.83 5.24 4.61
N ILE A 166 -11.12 4.37 3.64
CA ILE A 166 -12.44 3.78 3.43
C ILE A 166 -12.80 2.88 4.61
N ASP A 167 -14.02 3.02 5.13
CA ASP A 167 -14.55 2.10 6.14
C ASP A 167 -14.95 0.77 5.49
N LEU A 168 -14.13 -0.25 5.70
CA LEU A 168 -14.40 -1.61 5.25
C LEU A 168 -15.73 -2.16 5.78
N LYS A 169 -16.11 -1.81 7.01
CA LYS A 169 -17.36 -2.29 7.61
C LYS A 169 -18.57 -1.64 6.92
N GLY A 170 -18.51 -0.33 6.71
CA GLY A 170 -19.49 0.43 5.93
C GLY A 170 -19.65 -0.12 4.51
N LEU A 171 -18.54 -0.38 3.81
CA LEU A 171 -18.53 -0.97 2.47
C LEU A 171 -19.20 -2.35 2.46
N ARG A 172 -18.82 -3.25 3.38
CA ARG A 172 -19.43 -4.58 3.51
C ARG A 172 -20.91 -4.52 3.91
N GLY A 173 -21.30 -3.47 4.63
CA GLY A 173 -22.68 -3.18 5.01
C GLY A 173 -23.63 -3.01 3.83
N LEU A 174 -23.12 -2.66 2.64
CA LEU A 174 -23.92 -2.58 1.41
C LEU A 174 -24.41 -3.96 0.92
N LYS A 175 -23.79 -5.06 1.39
CA LYS A 175 -24.12 -6.45 1.00
C LYS A 175 -24.09 -6.65 -0.52
N CYS A 176 -23.03 -6.15 -1.15
CA CYS A 176 -22.75 -6.37 -2.58
C CYS A 176 -22.11 -7.74 -2.81
N GLN A 177 -22.35 -8.35 -3.96
CA GLN A 177 -21.73 -9.63 -4.32
C GLN A 177 -20.37 -9.45 -5.00
N TYR A 178 -20.22 -8.38 -5.80
CA TYR A 178 -19.06 -8.22 -6.67
C TYR A 178 -18.37 -6.86 -6.51
N LEU A 179 -17.03 -6.88 -6.60
CA LEU A 179 -16.16 -5.72 -6.69
C LEU A 179 -15.84 -5.47 -8.17
N LEU A 180 -16.47 -4.44 -8.74
CA LEU A 180 -16.32 -4.13 -10.15
C LEU A 180 -14.98 -3.48 -10.48
N SER A 181 -14.61 -2.41 -9.77
CA SER A 181 -13.38 -1.63 -10.01
C SER A 181 -13.22 -0.53 -8.94
N GLY A 182 -12.32 0.42 -9.16
CA GLY A 182 -12.14 1.63 -8.35
C GLY A 182 -11.77 2.83 -9.23
N ILE A 183 -12.06 4.02 -8.71
CA ILE A 183 -11.72 5.32 -9.30
C ILE A 183 -11.32 6.30 -8.19
N LEU A 184 -10.60 7.36 -8.54
CA LEU A 184 -10.38 8.48 -7.63
C LEU A 184 -11.58 9.42 -7.67
N ALA A 185 -12.11 9.80 -6.50
CA ALA A 185 -13.27 10.69 -6.42
C ALA A 185 -12.96 12.11 -6.94
N GLU A 186 -11.70 12.56 -6.84
CA GLU A 186 -11.25 13.88 -7.30
C GLU A 186 -11.10 13.97 -8.84
N SER A 187 -10.90 12.85 -9.54
CA SER A 187 -10.84 12.83 -11.02
C SER A 187 -12.23 12.91 -11.68
N ILE A 188 -13.29 12.94 -10.87
CA ILE A 188 -14.69 12.99 -11.33
C ILE A 188 -15.14 14.45 -11.52
N SER A 189 -14.52 15.41 -10.84
CA SER A 189 -14.87 16.84 -10.94
C SER A 189 -14.16 17.58 -12.07
N ASN A 190 -13.08 17.01 -12.62
CA ASN A 190 -12.31 17.63 -13.68
C ASN A 190 -12.65 16.92 -15.01
N ASP A 191 -13.29 17.66 -15.91
CA ASP A 191 -13.74 17.24 -17.25
C ASP A 191 -12.57 16.85 -18.21
N SER A 192 -11.39 16.55 -17.67
CA SER A 192 -10.20 16.18 -18.42
C SER A 192 -10.24 14.71 -18.82
N MET A 193 -9.97 14.44 -20.11
CA MET A 193 -9.95 13.14 -20.80
C MET A 193 -9.06 12.03 -20.20
N SER A 194 -8.36 12.26 -19.08
CA SER A 194 -7.63 11.21 -18.38
C SER A 194 -8.56 10.55 -17.37
N LEU A 195 -9.31 9.53 -17.81
CA LEU A 195 -10.07 8.69 -16.92
C LEU A 195 -9.08 7.96 -15.99
N ASP A 196 -8.89 8.47 -14.78
CA ASP A 196 -8.23 7.75 -13.67
C ASP A 196 -9.15 6.63 -13.16
N VAL A 197 -9.52 5.75 -14.09
CA VAL A 197 -10.41 4.62 -13.87
C VAL A 197 -9.61 3.35 -13.75
N GLN A 198 -10.18 2.36 -13.07
CA GLN A 198 -9.51 1.08 -12.85
C GLN A 198 -8.26 1.20 -11.99
N MET A 199 -8.28 2.13 -11.04
CA MET A 199 -7.20 2.31 -10.07
C MET A 199 -7.74 2.61 -8.67
N ILE A 200 -6.93 2.27 -7.67
CA ILE A 200 -7.17 2.62 -6.27
C ILE A 200 -5.90 3.20 -5.69
N GLN A 201 -6.02 4.32 -4.97
CA GLN A 201 -4.97 4.83 -4.10
C GLN A 201 -5.05 4.16 -2.72
N LEU A 202 -3.98 3.48 -2.33
CA LEU A 202 -3.78 3.00 -0.97
C LEU A 202 -2.95 4.04 -0.21
N GLY A 203 -3.41 4.41 0.98
CA GLY A 203 -2.56 5.06 1.97
C GLY A 203 -1.80 4.00 2.74
N TRP A 204 -0.70 4.40 3.40
CA TRP A 204 0.22 3.49 4.07
C TRP A 204 0.87 4.15 5.29
N TRP A 205 1.33 3.37 6.25
CA TRP A 205 1.96 3.90 7.47
C TRP A 205 2.95 2.89 8.06
N LEU A 206 3.83 3.37 8.93
CA LEU A 206 4.58 2.50 9.86
C LEU A 206 3.97 2.61 11.25
N ASP A 207 4.04 1.53 12.01
CA ASP A 207 3.48 1.51 13.36
C ASP A 207 4.39 2.24 14.37
N GLY A 208 3.75 2.86 15.36
CA GLY A 208 4.43 3.47 16.51
C GLY A 208 4.65 4.96 16.36
N ASP A 209 5.66 5.46 17.08
CA ASP A 209 6.00 6.88 17.12
C ASP A 209 6.95 7.27 15.98
N CYS A 210 6.97 8.57 15.65
CA CYS A 210 7.80 9.14 14.59
C CYS A 210 9.28 8.76 14.68
N LYS A 211 9.79 8.11 13.62
CA LYS A 211 11.22 7.82 13.41
C LYS A 211 11.74 8.44 12.11
N CYS A 212 11.61 9.76 12.03
CA CYS A 212 11.96 10.52 10.83
C CYS A 212 13.39 11.05 10.87
N ASP A 213 13.97 11.27 9.70
CA ASP A 213 15.21 12.04 9.56
C ASP A 213 15.03 13.46 10.13
N LYS A 214 16.11 14.07 10.61
CA LYS A 214 16.10 15.41 11.21
C LYS A 214 15.56 16.50 10.28
N LYS A 215 15.65 16.32 8.96
CA LYS A 215 15.13 17.25 7.94
C LYS A 215 13.78 16.80 7.36
N ALA A 216 13.13 15.81 7.97
CA ALA A 216 11.78 15.41 7.63
C ALA A 216 10.75 16.03 8.59
N ALA A 217 9.51 16.09 8.13
CA ALA A 217 8.33 16.30 8.96
C ALA A 217 7.66 14.95 9.20
N CYS A 218 7.21 14.72 10.43
CA CYS A 218 6.40 13.57 10.76
C CYS A 218 4.92 13.90 10.64
N ARG A 219 4.15 12.98 10.05
CA ARG A 219 2.70 13.01 10.04
C ARG A 219 2.18 11.76 10.74
N ASN A 220 1.37 11.95 11.78
CA ASN A 220 0.64 10.87 12.42
C ASN A 220 -0.51 10.42 11.52
N ILE A 221 -0.67 9.12 11.40
CA ILE A 221 -1.71 8.45 10.62
C ILE A 221 -2.59 7.66 11.58
N SER A 222 -3.90 7.87 11.47
CA SER A 222 -4.86 7.02 12.18
C SER A 222 -5.17 5.82 11.30
N ALA A 223 -4.53 4.69 11.58
CA ALA A 223 -4.78 3.46 10.84
C ALA A 223 -6.27 3.03 10.97
N PRO A 224 -6.83 2.29 9.99
CA PRO A 224 -8.22 1.83 10.04
C PRO A 224 -8.57 1.01 11.30
N ASP A 225 -7.60 0.30 11.88
CA ASP A 225 -7.73 -0.47 13.12
C ASP A 225 -7.45 0.37 14.38
N LYS A 226 -7.38 1.69 14.24
CA LYS A 226 -7.09 2.68 15.30
C LYS A 226 -5.71 2.56 15.93
N ARG A 227 -4.80 1.76 15.36
CA ARG A 227 -3.39 1.80 15.77
C ARG A 227 -2.76 3.13 15.37
N ARG A 228 -1.81 3.58 16.19
CA ARG A 228 -1.01 4.77 15.91
C ARG A 228 -0.01 4.41 14.82
N GLY A 229 -0.15 5.05 13.67
CA GLY A 229 0.81 5.00 12.58
C GLY A 229 1.49 6.34 12.38
N PHE A 230 2.61 6.32 11.68
CA PHE A 230 3.29 7.52 11.24
C PHE A 230 3.84 7.38 9.82
N ARG A 231 4.17 8.53 9.26
CA ARG A 231 4.87 8.66 7.99
C ARG A 231 5.82 9.85 8.06
N CYS A 232 6.93 9.75 7.36
CA CYS A 232 7.90 10.82 7.24
C CYS A 232 7.88 11.40 5.83
N ARG A 233 8.05 12.71 5.72
CA ARG A 233 8.21 13.40 4.44
C ARG A 233 9.33 14.41 4.56
N CYS A 234 10.27 14.40 3.61
CA CYS A 234 11.31 15.42 3.58
C CYS A 234 10.71 16.82 3.48
N ARG A 235 11.26 17.76 4.25
CA ARG A 235 10.88 19.18 4.17
C ARG A 235 11.33 19.78 2.84
N ASP A 236 10.73 20.89 2.48
CA ASP A 236 11.05 21.59 1.23
C ASP A 236 12.56 21.86 1.11
N GLY A 237 13.10 21.62 -0.09
CA GLY A 237 14.54 21.68 -0.37
C GLY A 237 15.34 20.41 -0.04
N TYR A 238 14.66 19.35 0.42
CA TYR A 238 15.25 18.04 0.66
C TYR A 238 14.52 16.95 -0.11
N VAL A 239 15.26 15.91 -0.49
CA VAL A 239 14.74 14.71 -1.18
C VAL A 239 15.21 13.45 -0.46
N GLY A 240 14.48 12.34 -0.66
CA GLY A 240 14.74 11.04 -0.05
C GLY A 240 13.47 10.45 0.58
N ASP A 241 13.64 9.34 1.31
CA ASP A 241 12.52 8.60 1.89
C ASP A 241 11.97 9.21 3.19
N GLY A 242 12.73 10.08 3.84
CA GLY A 242 12.32 10.77 5.06
C GLY A 242 12.52 10.01 6.37
N PHE A 243 12.95 8.75 6.35
CA PHE A 243 13.05 7.92 7.55
C PHE A 243 14.49 7.86 8.07
N ALA A 244 14.65 7.81 9.40
CA ALA A 244 15.95 7.68 10.03
C ALA A 244 16.61 6.30 9.77
N ASP A 245 15.78 5.26 9.63
CA ASP A 245 16.20 3.89 9.31
C ASP A 245 16.38 3.65 7.79
N GLY A 246 16.11 4.68 6.98
CA GLY A 246 16.25 4.67 5.52
C GLY A 246 17.46 5.45 5.04
N ILE A 247 17.37 5.98 3.82
CA ILE A 247 18.33 6.92 3.23
C ILE A 247 18.19 8.30 3.90
N GLY A 248 17.01 8.60 4.47
CA GLY A 248 16.73 9.88 5.11
C GLY A 248 16.60 11.02 4.10
N CYS A 249 16.83 12.25 4.58
CA CYS A 249 16.68 13.45 3.77
C CYS A 249 18.03 14.12 3.48
N HIS A 250 18.30 14.35 2.20
CA HIS A 250 19.50 15.05 1.73
C HIS A 250 19.13 16.26 0.87
N LYS A 251 20.04 17.23 0.79
CA LYS A 251 19.82 18.40 -0.07
C LYS A 251 19.77 17.91 -1.51
N GLY A 252 18.62 18.05 -2.14
CA GLY A 252 18.45 17.79 -3.57
C GLY A 252 17.97 19.08 -4.23
N LYS A 253 18.38 19.30 -5.49
CA LYS A 253 17.57 20.15 -6.35
C LYS A 253 16.21 19.44 -6.50
N LEU A 254 15.14 20.22 -6.55
CA LEU A 254 13.81 19.75 -6.94
C LEU A 254 13.89 19.30 -8.40
N GLU A 255 14.48 18.14 -8.67
CA GLU A 255 14.32 17.50 -9.96
C GLU A 255 12.87 17.05 -10.00
N LEU A 256 12.12 17.67 -10.91
CA LEU A 256 10.82 17.20 -11.36
C LEU A 256 10.95 15.69 -11.63
N ILE A 257 10.47 14.86 -10.70
CA ILE A 257 10.29 13.44 -10.96
C ILE A 257 9.12 13.35 -11.94
N ILE A 258 9.45 13.45 -13.23
CA ILE A 258 8.58 12.96 -14.29
C ILE A 258 8.48 11.45 -14.07
N ASN A 259 7.25 10.98 -13.87
CA ASN A 259 6.87 9.59 -13.66
C ASN A 259 7.74 8.60 -14.45
N PHE A 260 8.56 7.82 -13.75
CA PHE A 260 9.20 6.63 -14.32
C PHE A 260 8.28 5.43 -14.12
N PHE A 261 7.20 5.38 -14.90
CA PHE A 261 6.47 4.17 -15.34
C PHE A 261 5.46 4.63 -16.41
N ILE A 262 5.94 5.12 -17.55
CA ILE A 262 5.19 5.01 -18.80
C ILE A 262 5.98 4.04 -19.65
N ASN A 263 5.38 2.89 -19.93
CA ASN A 263 5.90 1.89 -20.84
C ASN A 263 6.29 2.55 -22.17
N ASP A 264 7.49 2.21 -22.64
CA ASP A 264 7.82 2.20 -24.05
C ASP A 264 6.71 1.48 -24.82
N SER A 265 5.98 2.24 -25.63
CA SER A 265 5.11 1.73 -26.69
C SER A 265 4.93 2.86 -27.71
N LEU A 266 5.97 3.06 -28.51
CA LEU A 266 5.93 3.42 -29.92
C LEU A 266 7.22 2.92 -30.59
#